data_AF-A0A7R9G3Q1-F1
#
_entry.id   AF-A0A7R9G3Q1-F1
#
_cell.length_a   1.000
_cell.length_b   1.000
_cell.length_c   1.000
_cell.angle_alpha   90.00
_cell.angle_beta   90.00
_cell.angle_gamma   90.00
#
_symmetry.space_group_name_H-M   'P 1'
#
loop_
_entity.id
_entity.type
_entity.pdbx_description
1 polymer ?
#
loop_
_entity_poly.entity_id
_entity_poly.type
_entity_poly.pdbx_seq_one_letter_code
_entity_poly.pdbx_strand_id
1 'polypeptide(L)'
;MSGNPHKQPAVIRHKRYLAAAGLRVQNYSKLWENCNSDKARVAAMLALLTKNGLSGRPTIDKCVQLRNRRETKQEIQELDLDNILQSGRGGRRTRGAAQSPPKRATFEPSDESAEEDKKQRFARIKALADSDSDD
;
A
#
# COMPACT_ATOMS: atom_id res chain seq x y z
N MET A 1 17.82 -15.37 40.38
CA MET A 1 17.86 -13.94 39.98
C MET A 1 17.73 -13.86 38.46
N SER A 2 16.59 -13.38 37.92
CA SER A 2 16.49 -13.14 36.48
C SER A 2 17.31 -11.89 36.15
N GLY A 3 18.36 -12.05 35.33
CA GLY A 3 19.05 -10.90 34.74
C GLY A 3 18.10 -10.05 33.89
N ASN A 4 18.55 -8.85 33.49
CA ASN A 4 17.75 -7.93 32.67
C ASN A 4 17.19 -8.65 31.42
N PRO A 5 15.84 -8.75 31.25
CA PRO A 5 15.22 -9.48 30.13
C PRO A 5 15.69 -9.01 28.77
N HIS A 6 16.01 -7.72 28.66
CA HIS A 6 16.36 -7.10 27.38
C HIS A 6 17.73 -7.53 26.87
N LYS A 7 18.59 -8.12 27.72
CA LYS A 7 19.92 -8.61 27.35
C LYS A 7 19.92 -10.10 27.00
N GLN A 8 18.81 -10.82 27.20
CA GLN A 8 18.74 -12.25 26.96
C GLN A 8 18.66 -12.55 25.46
N PRO A 9 19.55 -13.39 24.89
CA PRO A 9 19.66 -13.60 23.45
C PRO A 9 18.38 -14.20 22.86
N ALA A 10 17.70 -15.08 23.60
CA ALA A 10 16.42 -15.65 23.18
C ALA A 10 15.33 -14.56 23.08
N VAL A 11 15.27 -13.64 24.04
CA VAL A 11 14.31 -12.53 24.05
C VAL A 11 14.60 -11.58 22.88
N ILE A 12 15.86 -11.21 22.65
CA ILE A 12 16.27 -10.35 21.54
C ILE A 12 15.87 -10.97 20.19
N ARG A 13 16.10 -12.27 20.01
CA ARG A 13 15.70 -12.99 18.77
C ARG A 13 14.19 -12.92 18.54
N HIS A 14 13.38 -13.13 19.57
CA HIS A 14 11.92 -13.10 19.43
C HIS A 14 11.38 -11.68 19.20
N LYS A 15 12.03 -10.65 19.75
CA LYS A 15 11.74 -9.25 19.39
C LYS A 15 11.98 -8.96 17.90
N ARG A 16 13.04 -9.54 17.31
CA ARG A 16 13.30 -9.43 15.86
C ARG A 16 12.20 -10.10 15.04
N TYR A 17 11.68 -11.25 15.49
CA TYR A 17 10.54 -11.90 14.83
C TYR A 17 9.26 -11.06 14.90
N LEU A 18 8.95 -10.48 16.05
CA LEU A 18 7.83 -9.54 16.20
C LEU A 18 7.96 -8.34 15.27
N ALA A 19 9.15 -7.73 15.18
CA ALA A 19 9.41 -6.63 14.26
C ALA A 19 9.26 -7.04 12.79
N ALA A 20 9.80 -8.20 12.40
CA ALA A 20 9.66 -8.75 11.05
C ALA A 20 8.19 -9.04 10.70
N ALA A 21 7.37 -9.41 11.68
CA ALA A 21 5.93 -9.63 11.54
C ALA A 21 5.10 -8.33 11.49
N GLY A 22 5.73 -7.15 11.55
CA GLY A 22 5.03 -5.86 11.62
C GLY A 22 4.37 -5.59 12.97
N LEU A 23 4.66 -6.40 13.99
CA LEU A 23 4.06 -6.31 15.33
C LEU A 23 4.95 -5.50 16.26
N ARG A 24 4.83 -4.17 16.18
CA ARG A 24 5.62 -3.26 17.01
C ARG A 24 5.01 -3.15 18.41
N VAL A 25 5.53 -3.93 19.36
CA VAL A 25 5.13 -3.87 20.77
C VAL A 25 5.69 -2.60 21.41
N GLN A 26 4.81 -1.71 21.88
CA GLN A 26 5.21 -0.46 22.54
C GLN A 26 5.75 -0.70 23.95
N ASN A 27 5.08 -1.56 24.73
CA ASN A 27 5.39 -1.80 26.14
C ASN A 27 5.62 -3.28 26.42
N TYR A 28 6.89 -3.72 26.41
CA TYR A 28 7.25 -5.10 26.75
C TYR A 28 7.00 -5.44 28.22
N SER A 29 7.02 -4.45 29.12
CA SER A 29 6.69 -4.65 30.53
C SER A 29 5.27 -5.18 30.72
N LYS A 30 4.30 -4.70 29.93
CA LYS A 30 2.91 -5.19 29.96
C LYS A 30 2.79 -6.60 29.38
N LEU A 31 3.55 -6.90 28.33
CA LEU A 31 3.57 -8.25 27.74
C LEU A 31 4.12 -9.30 28.72
N TRP A 32 4.98 -8.89 29.65
CA TRP A 32 5.67 -9.77 30.60
C TRP A 32 5.23 -9.58 32.05
N GLU A 33 4.12 -8.88 32.29
CA GLU A 33 3.65 -8.53 33.63
C GLU A 33 3.50 -9.75 34.55
N ASN A 34 3.06 -10.88 33.98
CA ASN A 34 2.91 -12.17 34.68
C ASN A 34 4.03 -13.18 34.37
N CYS A 35 5.15 -12.74 33.78
CA CYS A 35 6.24 -13.61 33.35
C CYS A 35 7.45 -13.54 34.28
N ASN A 36 7.62 -14.56 35.11
CA ASN A 36 8.72 -14.66 36.09
C ASN A 36 10.02 -15.28 35.53
N SER A 37 10.01 -15.77 34.29
CA SER A 37 11.15 -16.43 33.65
C SER A 37 11.34 -15.96 32.22
N ASP A 38 12.58 -15.97 31.73
CA ASP A 38 12.89 -15.66 30.32
C ASP A 38 12.18 -16.61 29.35
N LYS A 39 11.98 -17.87 29.74
CA LYS A 39 11.19 -18.83 28.95
C LYS A 39 9.73 -18.39 28.85
N ALA A 40 9.14 -17.90 29.94
CA ALA A 40 7.76 -17.40 29.95
C ALA A 40 7.62 -16.14 29.07
N ARG A 41 8.61 -15.25 29.10
CA ARG A 41 8.65 -14.05 28.23
C ARG A 41 8.71 -14.41 26.75
N VAL A 42 9.51 -15.41 26.39
CA VAL A 42 9.57 -15.98 25.03
C VAL A 42 8.24 -16.60 24.65
N ALA A 43 7.64 -17.40 25.53
CA ALA A 43 6.33 -18.01 25.30
C ALA A 43 5.23 -16.96 25.07
N ALA A 44 5.22 -15.86 25.82
CA ALA A 44 4.28 -14.76 25.62
C ALA A 44 4.44 -14.09 24.23
N MET A 45 5.68 -13.88 23.79
CA MET A 45 5.95 -13.36 22.44
C MET A 45 5.52 -14.33 21.33
N LEU A 46 5.73 -15.63 21.53
CA LEU A 46 5.26 -16.68 20.62
C LEU A 46 3.74 -16.73 20.56
N ALA A 47 3.07 -16.70 21.72
CA ALA A 47 1.61 -16.65 21.79
C ALA A 47 1.05 -15.44 21.05
N LEU A 48 1.73 -14.28 21.15
CA LEU A 48 1.37 -13.10 20.38
C LEU A 48 1.52 -13.33 18.88
N LEU A 49 2.63 -13.91 18.40
CA LEU A 49 2.79 -14.26 16.98
C LEU A 49 1.70 -15.22 16.50
N THR A 50 1.39 -16.26 17.29
CA THR A 50 0.35 -17.26 16.97
C THR A 50 -1.03 -16.64 16.91
N LYS A 51 -1.40 -15.79 17.88
CA LYS A 51 -2.68 -15.05 17.89
C LYS A 51 -2.87 -14.22 16.63
N ASN A 52 -1.78 -13.73 16.06
CA ASN A 52 -1.78 -12.93 14.85
C ASN A 52 -1.79 -13.74 13.55
N GLY A 53 -1.73 -15.08 13.63
CA GLY A 53 -1.85 -15.98 12.49
C GLY A 53 -0.55 -16.67 12.06
N LEU A 54 0.53 -16.59 12.87
CA LEU A 54 1.76 -17.33 12.61
C LEU A 54 1.60 -18.79 13.05
N SER A 55 1.68 -19.73 12.11
CA SER A 55 1.56 -21.17 12.40
C SER A 55 2.92 -21.89 12.43
N GLY A 56 3.13 -22.68 13.49
CA GLY A 56 4.29 -23.55 13.68
C GLY A 56 5.57 -22.81 14.11
N ARG A 57 6.72 -23.34 13.70
CA ARG A 57 8.03 -22.77 14.07
C ARG A 57 8.19 -21.34 13.52
N PRO A 58 8.55 -20.36 14.37
CA PRO A 58 8.83 -19.00 13.93
C PRO A 58 10.12 -18.96 13.13
N THR A 59 10.03 -18.50 11.89
CA THR A 59 11.16 -18.16 11.02
C THR A 59 10.97 -16.74 10.51
N ILE A 60 12.06 -16.09 10.11
CA ILE A 60 12.00 -14.70 9.62
C ILE A 60 11.06 -14.61 8.42
N ASP A 61 11.18 -15.54 7.46
CA ASP A 61 10.37 -15.57 6.24
C ASP A 61 8.88 -15.68 6.55
N LYS A 62 8.49 -16.53 7.52
CA LYS A 62 7.08 -16.65 7.94
C LYS A 62 6.58 -15.38 8.61
N CYS A 63 7.43 -14.67 9.36
CA CYS A 63 7.07 -13.38 9.96
C CYS A 63 6.84 -12.33 8.87
N VAL A 64 7.72 -12.25 7.86
CA VAL A 64 7.54 -11.34 6.72
C VAL A 64 6.27 -11.68 5.94
N GLN A 65 6.03 -12.96 5.66
CA GLN A 65 4.77 -13.38 5.01
C GLN A 65 3.54 -12.99 5.84
N LEU A 66 3.63 -13.08 7.17
CA LEU A 66 2.53 -12.65 8.05
C LEU A 66 2.26 -11.16 7.89
N ARG A 67 3.31 -10.34 7.84
CA ARG A 67 3.20 -8.90 7.61
C ARG A 67 2.52 -8.61 6.27
N ASN A 68 3.04 -9.16 5.18
CA ASN A 68 2.50 -8.95 3.83
C ASN A 68 1.02 -9.35 3.76
N ARG A 69 0.65 -10.51 4.32
CA ARG A 69 -0.77 -10.96 4.36
C ARG A 69 -1.69 -9.99 5.08
N ARG A 70 -1.19 -9.23 6.06
CA ARG A 70 -1.99 -8.25 6.80
C ARG A 70 -2.10 -6.95 6.03
N GLU A 71 -0.99 -6.49 5.47
CA GLU A 71 -0.96 -5.30 4.60
C GLU A 71 -1.89 -5.51 3.39
N THR A 72 -1.78 -6.64 2.67
CA THR A 72 -2.70 -6.95 1.56
C THR A 72 -4.17 -7.01 1.98
N LYS A 73 -4.47 -7.55 3.17
CA LYS A 73 -5.85 -7.57 3.68
C LYS A 73 -6.37 -6.16 4.00
N GLN A 74 -5.50 -5.29 4.52
CA GLN A 74 -5.85 -3.90 4.79
C GLN A 74 -6.06 -3.15 3.48
N GLU A 75 -5.19 -3.31 2.50
CA GLU A 75 -5.34 -2.74 1.15
C GLU A 75 -6.69 -3.17 0.53
N ILE A 76 -7.03 -4.47 0.57
CA ILE A 76 -8.32 -4.97 0.06
C ILE A 76 -9.52 -4.36 0.79
N GLN A 77 -9.40 -4.11 2.11
CA GLN A 77 -10.47 -3.49 2.89
C GLN A 77 -10.61 -1.98 2.63
N GLU A 78 -9.52 -1.31 2.31
CA GLU A 78 -9.50 0.12 1.97
C GLU A 78 -9.99 0.38 0.53
N LEU A 79 -9.95 -0.63 -0.35
CA LEU A 79 -10.51 -0.53 -1.69
C LEU A 79 -12.04 -0.39 -1.63
N ASP A 80 -12.52 0.85 -1.79
CA ASP A 80 -13.93 1.15 -2.03
C ASP A 80 -14.33 0.78 -3.47
N LEU A 81 -14.96 -0.38 -3.61
CA LEU A 81 -15.40 -0.93 -4.90
C LEU A 81 -16.47 -0.05 -5.58
N ASP A 82 -17.18 0.80 -4.82
CA ASP A 82 -18.22 1.67 -5.38
C ASP A 82 -17.62 2.74 -6.29
N ASN A 83 -16.39 3.19 -6.04
CA ASN A 83 -15.70 4.18 -6.88
C ASN A 83 -15.35 3.65 -8.29
N ILE A 84 -15.20 2.34 -8.46
CA ILE A 84 -14.84 1.73 -9.75
C ILE A 84 -16.10 1.52 -10.62
N LEU A 85 -17.24 1.17 -10.01
CA LEU A 85 -18.47 0.84 -10.73
C LEU A 85 -19.44 2.01 -10.89
N GLN A 86 -19.43 3.01 -9.99
CA GLN A 86 -20.23 4.23 -10.15
C GLN A 86 -19.59 5.26 -11.10
N SER A 87 -18.33 5.06 -11.50
CA SER A 87 -17.69 5.83 -12.59
C SER A 87 -18.24 5.41 -13.97
N GLY A 88 -19.56 5.37 -14.12
CA GLY A 88 -20.20 5.42 -15.43
C GLY A 88 -19.92 6.78 -16.07
N ARG A 89 -19.07 6.80 -17.11
CA ARG A 89 -18.92 7.85 -18.13
C ARG A 89 -19.54 9.21 -17.77
N GLY A 90 -18.76 10.08 -17.14
CA GLY A 90 -19.18 11.45 -16.87
C GLY A 90 -17.99 12.40 -16.69
N GLY A 91 -17.44 12.87 -17.81
CA GLY A 91 -16.71 14.13 -17.96
C GLY A 91 -15.58 14.42 -16.97
N ARG A 92 -14.35 14.52 -17.49
CA ARG A 92 -13.19 15.15 -16.84
C ARG A 92 -13.62 16.45 -16.13
N ARG A 93 -13.71 16.43 -14.79
CA ARG A 93 -13.88 17.65 -13.99
C ARG A 93 -12.56 18.41 -13.96
N THR A 94 -12.38 19.34 -14.90
CA THR A 94 -11.38 20.40 -14.77
C THR A 94 -11.77 21.25 -13.56
N ARG A 95 -10.91 21.31 -12.54
CA ARG A 95 -11.07 22.22 -11.40
C ARG A 95 -10.89 23.65 -11.91
N GLY A 96 -11.98 24.27 -12.36
CA GLY A 96 -11.98 25.66 -12.83
C GLY A 96 -12.80 25.84 -14.10
N ALA A 97 -14.12 25.97 -13.98
CA ALA A 97 -14.94 26.73 -14.91
C ALA A 97 -16.29 27.02 -14.25
N ALA A 98 -16.63 28.30 -14.21
CA ALA A 98 -17.84 28.82 -13.61
C ALA A 98 -19.12 28.25 -14.26
N GLN A 99 -20.17 28.27 -13.47
CA GLN A 99 -21.53 27.84 -13.77
C GLN A 99 -22.04 28.41 -15.10
N SER A 100 -22.46 27.54 -16.02
CA SER A 100 -23.50 27.87 -17.00
C SER A 100 -24.15 26.59 -17.54
N PRO A 101 -25.48 26.56 -17.74
CA PRO A 101 -26.18 25.35 -18.18
C PRO A 101 -26.01 25.13 -19.69
N PRO A 102 -25.99 23.88 -20.17
CA PRO A 102 -25.73 23.59 -21.58
C PRO A 102 -26.97 23.90 -22.44
N LYS A 103 -26.80 24.79 -23.43
CA LYS A 103 -27.74 24.90 -24.55
C LYS A 103 -27.47 23.73 -25.51
N ARG A 104 -28.52 22.93 -25.75
CA ARG A 104 -28.51 21.82 -26.70
C ARG A 104 -28.36 22.36 -28.13
N ALA A 105 -27.24 22.06 -28.78
CA ALA A 105 -27.05 22.30 -30.21
C ALA A 105 -26.71 20.96 -30.87
N THR A 106 -27.54 20.57 -31.83
CA THR A 106 -27.33 19.47 -32.76
C THR A 106 -26.13 19.81 -33.64
N PHE A 107 -25.09 18.97 -33.67
CA PHE A 107 -23.92 19.16 -34.53
C PHE A 107 -23.83 18.00 -35.51
N GLU A 108 -24.00 18.30 -36.80
CA GLU A 108 -23.60 17.41 -37.89
C GLU A 108 -22.07 17.36 -37.98
N PRO A 109 -21.45 16.19 -38.22
CA PRO A 109 -20.01 16.07 -38.25
C PRO A 109 -19.48 16.53 -39.62
N SER A 110 -18.81 17.69 -39.65
CA SER A 110 -17.95 18.06 -40.77
C SER A 110 -16.54 17.54 -40.50
N ASP A 111 -16.16 16.48 -41.20
CA ASP A 111 -14.95 15.65 -40.98
C ASP A 111 -13.61 16.32 -41.36
N GLU A 112 -13.60 17.55 -41.91
CA GLU A 112 -12.37 18.14 -42.45
C GLU A 112 -11.43 18.73 -41.38
N SER A 113 -11.98 19.26 -40.27
CA SER A 113 -11.15 19.91 -39.23
C SER A 113 -10.37 18.91 -38.37
N ALA A 114 -10.85 17.67 -38.25
CA ALA A 114 -10.24 16.67 -37.37
C ALA A 114 -8.94 16.07 -37.95
N GLU A 115 -8.76 16.09 -39.27
CA GLU A 115 -7.54 15.61 -39.92
C GLU A 115 -6.40 16.62 -39.86
N GLU A 116 -6.69 17.92 -39.93
CA GLU A 116 -5.67 18.97 -39.75
C GLU A 116 -5.10 18.97 -38.33
N ASP A 117 -5.96 18.82 -37.32
CA ASP A 117 -5.55 18.75 -35.91
C ASP A 117 -4.64 17.54 -35.63
N LYS A 118 -4.92 16.40 -36.25
CA LYS A 118 -4.07 15.21 -36.16
C LYS A 118 -2.71 15.49 -36.80
N LYS A 119 -2.68 16.00 -38.03
CA LYS A 119 -1.44 16.31 -38.77
C LYS A 119 -0.56 17.31 -38.03
N GLN A 120 -1.14 18.35 -37.44
CA GLN A 120 -0.40 19.34 -36.63
C GLN A 120 0.19 18.73 -35.36
N ARG A 121 -0.56 17.85 -34.68
CA ARG A 121 -0.07 17.13 -33.49
C ARG A 121 1.08 16.18 -33.82
N PHE A 122 0.96 15.42 -34.90
CA PHE A 122 2.03 14.52 -35.34
C PHE A 122 3.28 15.28 -35.79
N ALA A 123 3.14 16.41 -36.48
CA ALA A 123 4.27 17.25 -36.88
C ALA A 123 5.05 17.80 -35.67
N ARG A 124 4.35 18.22 -34.61
CA ARG A 124 4.96 18.76 -33.39
C ARG A 124 5.74 17.70 -32.60
N ILE A 125 5.25 16.46 -32.59
CA ILE A 125 5.95 15.33 -31.95
C ILE A 125 7.20 14.96 -32.76
N LYS A 126 7.10 14.95 -34.10
CA LYS A 126 8.23 14.64 -34.97
C LYS A 126 9.38 15.65 -34.83
N ALA A 127 9.07 16.94 -34.73
CA ALA A 127 10.09 17.99 -34.56
C ALA A 127 10.86 17.89 -33.24
N LEU A 128 10.22 17.39 -32.17
CA LEU A 128 10.90 17.17 -30.88
C LEU A 128 11.83 15.95 -30.92
N ALA A 129 11.49 14.92 -31.70
CA ALA A 129 12.29 13.71 -31.83
C ALA A 129 13.53 13.91 -32.72
N ASP A 130 13.43 14.72 -33.78
CA ASP A 130 14.56 15.05 -34.66
C ASP A 130 15.61 15.95 -33.98
N SER A 131 15.22 16.71 -32.95
CA SER A 131 16.11 17.65 -32.24
C SER A 131 17.07 16.99 -31.24
N ASP A 132 16.96 15.68 -31.02
CA ASP A 132 17.78 14.91 -30.06
C ASP A 132 18.72 13.90 -30.75
N SER A 133 18.78 13.90 -32.10
CA SER A 133 19.55 12.92 -32.88
C SER A 133 20.86 13.47 -33.50
N ASP A 134 21.37 14.60 -33.02
CA ASP A 134 22.66 15.18 -33.44
C ASP A 134 23.63 15.25 -32.24
N ASP A 135 24.15 14.08 -31.82
CA ASP A 135 25.51 13.85 -31.26
C ASP A 135 25.88 12.36 -31.40
#